data_AF-A0A5A7S1T1-F1
#
_entry.id   AF-A0A5A7S1T1-F1
#
_cell.length_a   1.000
_cell.length_b   1.000
_cell.length_c   1.000
_cell.angle_alpha   90.00
_cell.angle_beta   90.00
_cell.angle_gamma   90.00
#
_symmetry.space_group_name_H-M   'P 1'
#
loop_
_entity.id
_entity.type
_entity.pdbx_description
1 polymer ?
#
loop_
_entity_poly.entity_id
_entity_poly.type
_entity_poly.pdbx_seq_one_letter_code
_entity_poly.pdbx_strand_id
1 'polypeptide(L)'
;MGEFIHWYRRLAHVSGSAIISYYMLPDEGWIGLTKKLVVIFSVLLIIAVDVRRIRRRDIKISCLRDYEERRVGGYVYFGMGSAILLLFFPQQISIPCIVSTSLADPLAGEMRKWGLIPASVSSMLLSFFIFFSTWLSSPIALQIAVLGALSTTASEFVKSRYIDDDLLMQIVPAILMYIVYFYLGKGILPDRIIYPMVGA
;
A
#
# COMPACT_ATOMS: atom_id res chain seq x y z
N MET A 1 12.04 -25.09 -5.99
CA MET A 1 11.70 -23.84 -6.71
C MET A 1 10.40 -23.21 -6.21
N GLY A 2 9.30 -23.98 -6.09
CA GLY A 2 7.98 -23.45 -5.69
C GLY A 2 7.94 -22.78 -4.31
N GLU A 3 8.57 -23.36 -3.28
CA GLU A 3 8.64 -22.74 -1.94
C GLU A 3 9.41 -21.43 -1.93
N PHE A 4 10.52 -21.35 -2.69
CA PHE A 4 11.30 -20.12 -2.79
C PHE A 4 10.48 -18.99 -3.42
N ILE A 5 9.83 -19.24 -4.56
CA ILE A 5 8.98 -18.24 -5.24
C ILE A 5 7.83 -17.81 -4.33
N HIS A 6 7.26 -18.76 -3.59
CA HIS A 6 6.21 -18.49 -2.63
C HIS A 6 6.67 -17.49 -1.56
N TRP A 7 7.78 -17.76 -0.84
CA TRP A 7 8.30 -16.87 0.19
C TRP A 7 8.82 -15.56 -0.35
N TYR A 8 9.43 -15.56 -1.54
CA TYR A 8 9.87 -14.34 -2.21
C TYR A 8 8.72 -13.37 -2.42
N ARG A 9 7.57 -13.85 -2.91
CA ARG A 9 6.39 -12.99 -3.13
C ARG A 9 5.85 -12.41 -1.83
N ARG A 10 5.86 -13.18 -0.73
CA ARG A 10 5.47 -12.69 0.60
C ARG A 10 6.42 -11.62 1.12
N LEU A 11 7.73 -11.87 1.04
CA LEU A 11 8.75 -10.93 1.48
C LEU A 11 8.74 -9.65 0.65
N ALA A 12 8.57 -9.73 -0.67
CA ALA A 12 8.46 -8.55 -1.53
C ALA A 12 7.26 -7.69 -1.12
N HIS A 13 6.13 -8.31 -0.81
CA HIS A 13 4.94 -7.59 -0.38
C HIS A 13 5.11 -6.95 1.01
N VAL A 14 5.63 -7.70 1.99
CA VAL A 14 5.93 -7.20 3.34
C VAL A 14 6.98 -6.08 3.31
N SER A 15 7.99 -6.17 2.43
CA SER A 15 8.99 -5.11 2.26
C SER A 15 8.40 -3.79 1.78
N GLY A 16 7.21 -3.82 1.17
CA GLY A 16 6.46 -2.62 0.81
C GLY A 16 6.16 -1.72 2.01
N SER A 17 6.07 -2.26 3.22
CA SER A 17 5.94 -1.47 4.45
C SER A 17 7.12 -0.51 4.66
N ALA A 18 8.33 -0.86 4.20
CA ALA A 18 9.53 -0.02 4.35
C ALA A 18 9.44 1.29 3.56
N ILE A 19 8.51 1.41 2.60
CA ILE A 19 8.27 2.64 1.81
C ILE A 19 7.92 3.83 2.72
N ILE A 20 7.33 3.59 3.90
CA ILE A 20 7.00 4.66 4.86
C ILE A 20 8.23 5.38 5.41
N SER A 21 9.43 4.82 5.25
CA SER A 21 10.71 5.50 5.55
C SER A 21 10.87 6.83 4.79
N TYR A 22 10.11 7.03 3.70
CA TYR A 22 9.94 8.32 3.03
C TYR A 22 9.66 9.49 4.00
N TYR A 23 8.89 9.25 5.06
CA TYR A 23 8.52 10.27 6.04
C TYR A 23 9.63 10.60 7.05
N MET A 24 10.70 9.82 7.10
CA MET A 24 11.89 10.14 7.89
C MET A 24 12.72 11.26 7.25
N LEU A 25 12.49 11.56 5.96
CA LEU A 25 13.13 12.65 5.25
C LEU A 25 12.33 13.95 5.41
N PRO A 26 12.99 15.11 5.57
CA PRO A 26 12.33 16.42 5.65
C PRO A 26 11.41 16.72 4.47
N ASP A 27 10.33 17.44 4.74
CA ASP A 27 9.39 17.93 3.71
C ASP A 27 9.87 19.24 3.07
N GLU A 28 10.79 19.94 3.71
CA GLU A 28 11.22 21.28 3.34
C GLU A 28 12.53 21.30 2.52
N GLY A 29 12.77 22.44 1.87
CA GLY A 29 13.97 22.70 1.10
C GLY A 29 14.21 21.72 -0.06
N TRP A 30 15.49 21.56 -0.40
CA TRP A 30 15.90 20.71 -1.52
C TRP A 30 15.67 19.22 -1.24
N ILE A 31 15.71 18.79 0.03
CA ILE A 31 15.47 17.38 0.40
C ILE A 31 14.01 17.01 0.12
N GLY A 32 13.07 17.88 0.51
CA GLY A 32 11.64 17.70 0.24
C GLY A 32 11.31 17.60 -1.25
N LEU A 33 11.94 18.43 -2.08
CA LEU A 33 11.81 18.34 -3.55
C LEU A 33 12.44 17.04 -4.07
N THR A 34 13.67 16.72 -3.64
CA THR A 34 14.41 15.56 -4.12
C THR A 34 13.66 14.27 -3.83
N LYS A 35 13.15 14.07 -2.61
CA LYS A 35 12.41 12.84 -2.27
C LYS A 35 11.15 12.67 -3.11
N LYS A 36 10.42 13.75 -3.43
CA LYS A 36 9.25 13.71 -4.34
C LYS A 36 9.65 13.33 -5.76
N LEU A 37 10.73 13.92 -6.28
CA LEU A 37 11.26 13.58 -7.61
C LEU A 37 11.72 12.13 -7.69
N VAL A 38 12.34 11.60 -6.63
CA VAL A 38 12.74 10.19 -6.55
C VAL A 38 11.52 9.27 -6.61
N VAL A 39 10.42 9.59 -5.91
CA VAL A 39 9.16 8.81 -5.98
C VAL A 39 8.61 8.82 -7.41
N ILE A 40 8.50 9.99 -8.03
CA ILE A 40 8.00 10.14 -9.42
C ILE A 40 8.89 9.36 -10.39
N PHE A 41 10.20 9.51 -10.31
CA PHE A 41 11.14 8.83 -11.19
C PHE A 41 11.07 7.30 -11.00
N SER A 42 10.98 6.83 -9.75
CA SER A 42 10.87 5.40 -9.44
C SER A 42 9.62 4.77 -10.06
N VAL A 43 8.46 5.44 -9.95
CA VAL A 43 7.22 4.90 -10.54
C VAL A 43 7.27 4.90 -12.07
N LEU A 44 7.82 5.96 -12.68
CA LEU A 44 7.99 6.03 -14.13
C LEU A 44 8.95 4.96 -14.64
N LEU A 45 10.04 4.69 -13.91
CA LEU A 45 11.00 3.65 -14.24
C LEU A 45 10.36 2.26 -14.15
N ILE A 46 9.62 1.98 -13.06
CA ILE A 46 8.90 0.72 -12.87
C ILE A 46 7.91 0.48 -14.02
N ILE A 47 7.11 1.49 -14.38
CA ILE A 47 6.18 1.42 -15.51
C ILE A 47 6.92 1.20 -16.83
N ALA A 48 8.01 1.93 -17.09
CA ALA A 48 8.78 1.81 -18.33
C ALA A 48 9.39 0.40 -18.50
N VAL A 49 9.94 -0.16 -17.41
CA VAL A 49 10.47 -1.52 -17.37
C VAL A 49 9.37 -2.55 -17.62
N ASP A 50 8.20 -2.41 -16.98
CA ASP A 50 7.09 -3.34 -17.15
C ASP A 50 6.48 -3.27 -18.57
N VAL A 51 6.33 -2.06 -19.12
CA VAL A 51 5.89 -1.86 -20.51
C VAL A 51 6.88 -2.50 -21.48
N ARG A 52 8.20 -2.36 -21.25
CA ARG A 52 9.22 -3.04 -22.06
C ARG A 52 9.09 -4.55 -21.94
N ARG A 53 8.97 -5.07 -20.71
CA ARG A 53 8.79 -6.51 -20.43
C ARG A 53 7.61 -7.09 -21.21
N ILE A 54 6.45 -6.44 -21.18
CA ILE A 54 5.25 -6.91 -21.88
C ILE A 54 5.42 -6.83 -23.41
N ARG A 55 5.98 -5.72 -23.92
CA ARG A 55 6.11 -5.48 -25.37
C ARG A 55 7.18 -6.34 -26.04
N ARG A 56 8.36 -6.44 -25.42
CA ARG A 56 9.54 -7.11 -26.01
C ARG A 56 9.73 -8.54 -25.54
N ARG A 57 9.18 -8.91 -24.37
CA ARG A 57 9.35 -10.23 -23.74
C ARG A 57 10.82 -10.67 -23.60
N ASP A 58 11.72 -9.70 -23.52
CA ASP A 58 13.17 -9.87 -23.37
C ASP A 58 13.59 -9.90 -21.90
N ILE A 59 12.77 -9.36 -21.01
CA ILE A 59 12.97 -9.37 -19.56
C ILE A 59 12.14 -10.51 -18.97
N LYS A 60 12.81 -11.50 -18.38
CA LYS A 60 12.14 -12.58 -17.62
C LYS A 60 12.25 -12.29 -16.13
N ILE A 61 11.11 -12.14 -15.47
CA ILE A 61 11.01 -12.01 -14.01
C ILE A 61 10.46 -13.33 -13.48
N SER A 62 11.33 -14.18 -12.94
CA SER A 62 11.01 -15.56 -12.54
C SER A 62 9.98 -15.70 -11.41
N CYS A 63 9.60 -14.59 -10.76
CA CYS A 63 8.70 -14.58 -9.60
C CYS A 63 7.31 -14.02 -9.90
N LEU A 64 7.00 -13.70 -11.16
CA LEU A 64 5.65 -13.28 -11.58
C LEU A 64 4.70 -14.48 -11.62
N ARG A 65 3.40 -14.22 -11.45
CA ARG A 65 2.35 -15.21 -11.72
C ARG A 65 2.21 -15.40 -13.24
N ASP A 66 1.80 -16.59 -13.69
CA ASP A 66 1.69 -16.92 -15.12
C ASP A 66 0.85 -15.90 -15.92
N TYR A 67 -0.24 -15.40 -15.32
CA TYR A 67 -1.09 -14.40 -15.96
C TYR A 67 -0.46 -13.00 -16.00
N GLU A 68 0.49 -12.69 -15.10
CA GLU A 68 1.24 -11.41 -15.06
C GLU A 68 2.32 -11.34 -16.14
N GLU A 69 2.69 -12.47 -16.76
CA GLU A 69 3.63 -12.46 -17.89
C GLU A 69 3.15 -11.64 -19.08
N ARG A 70 1.83 -11.47 -19.24
CA ARG A 70 1.21 -10.81 -20.40
C ARG A 70 0.43 -9.55 -20.07
N ARG A 71 0.40 -9.12 -18.82
CA ARG A 71 -0.29 -7.92 -18.34
C ARG A 71 0.56 -7.20 -17.30
N VAL A 72 0.14 -6.01 -16.89
CA VAL A 72 0.84 -5.25 -15.85
C VAL A 72 0.93 -6.08 -14.56
N GLY A 73 2.13 -6.18 -13.98
CA GLY A 73 2.37 -6.98 -12.77
C GLY A 73 1.89 -6.26 -11.50
N GLY A 74 1.51 -7.02 -10.47
CA GLY A 74 1.05 -6.46 -9.18
C GLY A 74 2.03 -5.45 -8.56
N TYR A 75 3.34 -5.69 -8.70
CA TYR A 75 4.38 -4.76 -8.21
C TYR A 75 4.30 -3.34 -8.79
N VAL A 76 3.81 -3.20 -10.04
CA VAL A 76 3.59 -1.89 -10.67
C VAL A 76 2.39 -1.20 -10.03
N TYR A 77 1.29 -1.94 -9.84
CA TYR A 77 0.09 -1.44 -9.18
C TYR A 77 0.35 -1.04 -7.72
N PHE A 78 1.08 -1.87 -6.98
CA PHE A 78 1.51 -1.57 -5.62
C PHE A 78 2.35 -0.29 -5.57
N GLY A 79 3.37 -0.19 -6.43
CA GLY A 79 4.25 0.98 -6.52
C GLY A 79 3.53 2.25 -6.93
N MET A 80 2.57 2.16 -7.87
CA MET A 80 1.70 3.28 -8.25
C MET A 80 0.82 3.75 -7.10
N GLY A 81 0.18 2.82 -6.38
CA GLY A 81 -0.64 3.13 -5.21
C GLY A 81 0.18 3.86 -4.14
N SER A 82 1.34 3.30 -3.81
CA SER A 82 2.25 3.90 -2.82
C SER A 82 2.74 5.28 -3.27
N ALA A 83 3.13 5.47 -4.54
CA ALA A 83 3.54 6.77 -5.05
C ALA A 83 2.43 7.82 -4.95
N ILE A 84 1.19 7.47 -5.29
CA ILE A 84 0.04 8.37 -5.15
C ILE A 84 -0.15 8.76 -3.68
N LEU A 85 -0.12 7.78 -2.77
CA LEU A 85 -0.28 8.02 -1.33
C LEU A 85 0.83 8.93 -0.77
N LEU A 86 2.10 8.70 -1.14
CA LEU A 86 3.22 9.50 -0.66
C LEU A 86 3.18 10.95 -1.17
N LEU A 87 2.69 11.17 -2.39
CA LEU A 87 2.72 12.48 -3.05
C LEU A 87 1.50 13.35 -2.72
N PHE A 88 0.32 12.75 -2.53
CA PHE A 88 -0.95 13.48 -2.50
C PHE A 88 -1.72 13.37 -1.18
N PHE A 89 -1.39 12.42 -0.31
CA PHE A 89 -2.13 12.18 0.93
C PHE A 89 -1.28 12.50 2.18
N PRO A 90 -1.90 12.95 3.28
CA PRO A 90 -1.21 13.13 4.55
C PRO A 90 -0.75 11.78 5.10
N GLN A 91 0.37 11.77 5.84
CA GLN A 91 0.99 10.54 6.35
C GLN A 91 0.04 9.68 7.19
N GLN A 92 -0.91 10.32 7.89
CA GLN A 92 -1.94 9.69 8.69
C GLN A 92 -2.87 8.80 7.86
N ILE A 93 -3.05 9.09 6.58
CA ILE A 93 -3.83 8.26 5.65
C ILE A 93 -2.90 7.31 4.91
N SER A 94 -1.78 7.82 4.40
CA SER A 94 -0.85 7.05 3.55
C SER A 94 -0.21 5.87 4.27
N ILE A 95 0.29 6.08 5.49
CA ILE A 95 1.00 5.06 6.27
C ILE A 95 0.12 3.83 6.51
N PRO A 96 -1.08 3.94 7.13
CA PRO A 96 -1.88 2.76 7.38
C PRO A 96 -2.36 2.08 6.10
N CYS A 97 -2.61 2.81 5.00
CA CYS A 97 -3.00 2.18 3.73
C CYS A 97 -1.86 1.34 3.11
N ILE A 98 -0.63 1.88 3.08
CA ILE A 98 0.55 1.15 2.57
C ILE A 98 0.85 -0.05 3.47
N VAL A 99 0.90 0.17 4.80
CA VAL A 99 1.26 -0.87 5.76
C VAL A 99 0.18 -1.97 5.80
N SER A 100 -1.10 -1.59 5.85
CA SER A 100 -2.21 -2.54 5.81
C SER A 100 -2.17 -3.38 4.55
N THR A 101 -2.06 -2.79 3.36
CA THR A 101 -1.94 -3.57 2.12
C THR A 101 -0.72 -4.48 2.17
N SER A 102 0.45 -3.94 2.52
CA SER A 102 1.73 -4.66 2.54
C SER A 102 1.74 -5.92 3.40
N LEU A 103 0.96 -5.95 4.50
CA LEU A 103 0.91 -7.05 5.46
C LEU A 103 -0.35 -7.92 5.32
N ALA A 104 -1.49 -7.32 4.97
CA ALA A 104 -2.78 -8.00 4.88
C ALA A 104 -2.83 -9.02 3.75
N ASP A 105 -2.30 -8.72 2.55
CA ASP A 105 -2.29 -9.70 1.45
C ASP A 105 -1.41 -10.94 1.76
N PRO A 106 -0.18 -10.81 2.28
CA PRO A 106 0.60 -11.94 2.78
C PRO A 106 -0.15 -12.79 3.80
N LEU A 107 -0.76 -12.14 4.81
CA LEU A 107 -1.50 -12.82 5.85
C LEU A 107 -2.72 -13.55 5.27
N ALA A 108 -3.54 -12.88 4.47
CA ALA A 108 -4.70 -13.47 3.80
C ALA A 108 -4.27 -14.70 3.00
N GLY A 109 -3.19 -14.58 2.25
CA GLY A 109 -2.65 -15.65 1.45
C GLY A 109 -2.16 -16.88 2.25
N GLU A 110 -1.61 -16.71 3.45
CA GLU A 110 -1.26 -17.84 4.34
C GLU A 110 -2.49 -18.42 5.03
N MET A 111 -3.44 -17.59 5.44
CA MET A 111 -4.69 -18.05 6.05
C MET A 111 -5.53 -18.88 5.08
N ARG A 112 -5.55 -18.54 3.78
CA ARG A 112 -6.17 -19.38 2.74
C ARG A 112 -5.56 -20.78 2.66
N LYS A 113 -4.28 -20.95 3.00
CA LYS A 113 -3.62 -22.26 2.98
C LYS A 113 -3.91 -23.06 4.24
N TRP A 114 -3.91 -22.41 5.41
CA TRP A 114 -4.11 -23.10 6.69
C TRP A 114 -5.58 -23.42 6.97
N GLY A 115 -6.52 -22.62 6.46
CA GLY A 115 -7.96 -22.87 6.60
C GLY A 115 -8.51 -22.68 8.01
N LEU A 116 -7.74 -22.14 8.96
CA LEU A 116 -8.14 -21.96 10.35
C LEU A 116 -9.13 -20.81 10.55
N ILE A 117 -8.90 -19.70 9.84
CA ILE A 117 -9.72 -18.48 9.87
C ILE A 117 -9.92 -18.04 8.42
N PRO A 118 -11.12 -17.57 8.03
CA PRO A 118 -11.31 -17.01 6.70
C PRO A 118 -10.30 -15.90 6.42
N ALA A 119 -9.62 -15.97 5.29
CA ALA A 119 -8.56 -15.03 4.93
C ALA A 119 -8.99 -13.57 4.96
N SER A 120 -10.24 -13.29 4.55
CA SER A 120 -10.83 -11.96 4.63
C SER A 120 -11.01 -11.48 6.07
N VAL A 121 -11.36 -12.36 7.00
CA VAL A 121 -11.48 -12.02 8.42
C VAL A 121 -10.10 -11.69 9.00
N SER A 122 -9.07 -12.50 8.70
CA SER A 122 -7.70 -12.22 9.16
C SER A 122 -7.14 -10.92 8.57
N SER A 123 -7.36 -10.68 7.27
CA SER A 123 -7.01 -9.45 6.56
C SER A 123 -7.69 -8.23 7.19
N MET A 124 -9.00 -8.33 7.46
CA MET A 124 -9.80 -7.27 8.07
C MET A 124 -9.35 -6.97 9.49
N LEU A 125 -9.10 -7.99 10.33
CA LEU A 125 -8.63 -7.81 11.70
C LEU A 125 -7.26 -7.13 11.74
N LEU A 126 -6.30 -7.60 10.93
CA LEU A 126 -4.99 -6.98 10.86
C LEU A 126 -5.09 -5.52 10.39
N SER A 127 -5.88 -5.26 9.34
CA SER A 127 -6.09 -3.92 8.83
C SER A 127 -6.73 -3.02 9.90
N PHE A 128 -7.73 -3.51 10.62
CA PHE A 128 -8.35 -2.78 11.73
C PHE A 128 -7.33 -2.35 12.78
N PHE A 129 -6.45 -3.25 13.23
CA PHE A 129 -5.42 -2.90 14.21
C PHE A 129 -4.41 -1.88 13.66
N ILE A 130 -4.05 -1.95 12.39
CA ILE A 130 -3.14 -1.00 11.74
C ILE A 130 -3.78 0.39 11.67
N PHE A 131 -5.01 0.50 11.16
CA PHE A 131 -5.71 1.79 11.12
C PHE A 131 -6.00 2.32 12.54
N PHE A 132 -6.41 1.48 13.48
CA PHE A 132 -6.69 1.90 14.85
C PHE A 132 -5.44 2.43 15.57
N SER A 133 -4.31 1.71 15.47
CA SER A 133 -3.05 2.11 16.11
C SER A 133 -2.48 3.41 15.55
N THR A 134 -2.60 3.63 14.24
CA THR A 134 -2.14 4.87 13.58
C THR A 134 -3.05 6.06 13.81
N TRP A 135 -4.32 5.84 14.22
CA TRP A 135 -5.30 6.90 14.46
C TRP A 135 -5.66 7.12 15.92
N LEU A 136 -4.94 6.51 16.88
CA LEU A 136 -5.35 6.45 18.28
C LEU A 136 -5.59 7.82 18.93
N SER A 137 -4.87 8.87 18.53
CA SER A 137 -5.07 10.24 19.05
C SER A 137 -6.23 11.01 18.40
N SER A 138 -6.87 10.45 17.37
CA SER A 138 -8.06 11.03 16.74
C SER A 138 -9.33 10.72 17.53
N PRO A 139 -10.27 11.67 17.68
CA PRO A 139 -11.58 11.40 18.29
C PRO A 139 -12.44 10.41 17.50
N ILE A 140 -12.08 10.12 16.23
CA ILE A 140 -12.80 9.20 15.35
C ILE A 140 -11.97 7.94 15.00
N ALA A 141 -10.99 7.58 15.82
CA ALA A 141 -10.08 6.46 15.59
C ALA A 141 -10.80 5.15 15.27
N LEU A 142 -11.86 4.84 16.02
CA LEU A 142 -12.62 3.60 15.83
C LEU A 142 -13.36 3.58 14.49
N GLN A 143 -13.98 4.70 14.11
CA GLN A 143 -14.71 4.85 12.85
C GLN A 143 -13.76 4.69 11.66
N ILE A 144 -12.58 5.30 11.74
CA ILE A 144 -11.55 5.18 10.71
C ILE A 144 -10.99 3.76 10.65
N ALA A 145 -10.77 3.11 11.80
CA ALA A 145 -10.32 1.72 11.84
C ALA A 145 -11.31 0.76 11.16
N VAL A 146 -12.61 0.91 11.45
CA VAL A 146 -13.67 0.13 10.80
C VAL A 146 -13.73 0.44 9.31
N LEU A 147 -13.75 1.73 8.93
CA LEU A 147 -13.83 2.15 7.53
C LEU A 147 -12.64 1.64 6.70
N GLY A 148 -11.42 1.83 7.21
CA GLY A 148 -10.19 1.39 6.58
C GLY A 148 -10.12 -0.13 6.44
N ALA A 149 -10.44 -0.88 7.50
CA ALA A 149 -10.45 -2.34 7.47
C ALA A 149 -11.47 -2.90 6.47
N LEU A 150 -12.70 -2.40 6.51
CA LEU A 150 -13.76 -2.85 5.61
C LEU A 150 -13.45 -2.54 4.15
N SER A 151 -13.00 -1.32 3.86
CA SER A 151 -12.71 -0.90 2.49
C SER A 151 -11.47 -1.59 1.91
N THR A 152 -10.42 -1.81 2.71
CA THR A 152 -9.25 -2.60 2.30
C THR A 152 -9.65 -4.04 1.97
N THR A 153 -10.40 -4.68 2.88
CA THR A 153 -10.87 -6.06 2.69
C THR A 153 -11.85 -6.18 1.51
N ALA A 154 -12.75 -5.20 1.34
CA ALA A 154 -13.66 -5.15 0.20
C ALA A 154 -12.92 -5.04 -1.14
N SER A 155 -11.81 -4.30 -1.16
CA SER A 155 -10.98 -4.11 -2.35
C SER A 155 -10.31 -5.38 -2.83
N GLU A 156 -9.94 -6.28 -1.91
CA GLU A 156 -9.38 -7.62 -2.22
C GLU A 156 -10.35 -8.47 -3.08
N PHE A 157 -11.65 -8.22 -2.98
CA PHE A 157 -12.66 -8.97 -3.74
C PHE A 157 -12.91 -8.41 -5.15
N VAL A 158 -12.36 -7.24 -5.49
CA VAL A 158 -12.57 -6.63 -6.79
C VAL A 158 -11.70 -7.32 -7.84
N LYS A 159 -12.30 -8.24 -8.59
CA LYS A 159 -11.62 -8.95 -9.68
C LYS A 159 -11.73 -8.16 -10.98
N SER A 160 -10.63 -7.57 -11.43
CA SER A 160 -10.55 -6.91 -12.73
C SER A 160 -9.32 -7.38 -13.51
N ARG A 161 -9.44 -7.37 -14.84
CA ARG A 161 -8.29 -7.59 -15.75
C ARG A 161 -7.43 -6.34 -15.95
N TYR A 162 -7.97 -5.17 -15.59
CA TYR A 162 -7.38 -3.85 -15.86
C TYR A 162 -6.82 -3.17 -14.63
N ILE A 163 -7.25 -3.60 -13.44
CA ILE A 163 -6.84 -3.02 -12.17
C ILE A 163 -6.64 -4.18 -11.20
N ASP A 164 -5.52 -4.15 -10.49
CA ASP A 164 -5.12 -5.17 -9.53
C ASP A 164 -5.49 -4.74 -8.10
N ASP A 165 -5.73 -5.72 -7.23
CA ASP A 165 -6.07 -5.52 -5.82
C ASP A 165 -4.97 -4.78 -5.07
N ASP A 166 -3.70 -4.97 -5.44
CA ASP A 166 -2.55 -4.26 -4.87
C ASP A 166 -2.69 -2.71 -4.94
N LEU A 167 -3.36 -2.19 -5.98
CA LEU A 167 -3.67 -0.76 -6.09
C LEU A 167 -4.92 -0.39 -5.29
N LEU A 168 -5.98 -1.19 -5.41
CA LEU A 168 -7.28 -0.87 -4.82
C LEU A 168 -7.24 -0.90 -3.30
N MET A 169 -6.56 -1.89 -2.71
CA MET A 169 -6.38 -2.02 -1.27
C MET A 169 -5.65 -0.82 -0.66
N GLN A 170 -4.85 -0.08 -1.44
CA GLN A 170 -4.21 1.16 -0.99
C GLN A 170 -5.11 2.39 -1.21
N ILE A 171 -5.71 2.50 -2.39
CA ILE A 171 -6.32 3.75 -2.85
C ILE A 171 -7.77 3.90 -2.37
N VAL A 172 -8.55 2.81 -2.34
CA VAL A 172 -9.95 2.86 -1.88
C VAL A 172 -10.06 3.31 -0.41
N PRO A 173 -9.37 2.70 0.57
CA PRO A 173 -9.42 3.20 1.95
C PRO A 173 -8.92 4.65 2.05
N ALA A 174 -7.86 5.01 1.32
CA ALA A 174 -7.31 6.35 1.35
C ALA A 174 -8.29 7.41 0.85
N ILE A 175 -8.99 7.16 -0.26
CA ILE A 175 -10.01 8.07 -0.80
C ILE A 175 -11.16 8.23 0.21
N LEU A 176 -11.66 7.13 0.78
CA LEU A 176 -12.76 7.19 1.75
C LEU A 176 -12.36 7.98 3.01
N MET A 177 -11.17 7.73 3.54
CA MET A 177 -10.64 8.50 4.68
C MET A 177 -10.42 9.96 4.33
N TYR A 178 -9.95 10.26 3.11
CA TYR A 178 -9.75 11.63 2.65
C TYR A 178 -11.07 12.38 2.48
N ILE A 179 -12.14 11.70 2.04
CA ILE A 179 -13.48 12.26 2.01
C ILE A 179 -13.94 12.62 3.42
N VAL A 180 -13.77 11.71 4.40
CA VAL A 180 -14.10 11.98 5.81
C VAL A 180 -13.31 13.18 6.33
N TYR A 181 -12.00 13.23 6.04
CA TYR A 181 -11.13 14.36 6.35
C TYR A 181 -11.60 15.68 5.73
N PHE A 182 -12.01 15.65 4.46
CA PHE A 182 -12.49 16.83 3.76
C PHE A 182 -13.75 17.41 4.40
N TYR A 183 -14.68 16.56 4.85
CA TYR A 183 -15.93 17.00 5.47
C TYR A 183 -15.80 17.42 6.95
N LEU A 184 -15.02 16.69 7.75
CA LEU A 184 -14.90 16.96 9.19
C LEU A 184 -13.75 17.91 9.54
N GLY A 185 -12.85 18.17 8.58
CA GLY A 185 -11.76 19.13 8.72
C GLY A 185 -10.52 18.58 9.43
N LYS A 186 -9.52 19.46 9.59
CA LYS A 186 -8.17 19.09 10.06
C LYS A 186 -8.10 18.55 11.49
N GLY A 187 -9.07 18.92 12.34
CA GLY A 187 -9.07 18.53 13.75
C GLY A 187 -9.26 17.02 14.00
N ILE A 188 -9.60 16.24 12.96
CA ILE A 188 -9.71 14.79 13.08
C ILE A 188 -8.40 14.06 12.82
N LEU A 189 -7.43 14.69 12.15
CA LEU A 189 -6.18 13.99 11.85
C LEU A 189 -5.40 13.79 13.15
N PRO A 190 -4.87 12.58 13.39
CA PRO A 190 -3.96 12.36 14.50
C PRO A 190 -2.65 13.13 14.27
N ASP A 191 -1.85 13.23 15.32
CA ASP A 191 -0.50 13.78 15.24
C ASP A 191 0.35 13.08 14.17
N ARG A 192 1.46 13.70 13.78
CA ARG A 192 2.41 13.05 12.86
C ARG A 192 2.85 11.70 13.48
N ILE A 193 2.81 10.66 12.66
CA ILE A 193 3.19 9.29 13.04
C ILE A 193 4.71 9.15 12.98
N ILE A 194 5.32 9.64 11.88
CA ILE A 194 6.77 9.66 11.65
C ILE A 194 7.23 11.11 11.58
N TYR A 195 8.26 11.42 12.37
CA TYR A 195 8.96 12.69 12.39
C TYR A 195 10.25 12.59 11.56
N PRO A 196 10.61 13.67 10.82
CA PRO A 196 11.85 13.68 10.07
C PRO A 196 13.08 13.60 10.99
N MET A 197 14.13 12.91 10.55
CA MET A 197 15.34 12.69 11.36
C MET A 197 16.19 13.96 11.55
N VAL A 198 16.05 14.96 10.68
CA VAL A 198 16.85 16.20 10.69
C VAL A 198 15.94 17.38 10.35
N GLY A 199 15.79 18.35 11.25
CA GLY A 199 15.01 19.58 11.01
C GLY A 199 13.53 19.44 11.37
N ALA A 200 13.17 20.15 12.44
CA ALA A 200 11.81 20.62 12.69
C ALA A 200 11.67 22.05 12.13
#